data_AF-A0A126RG13-F1
#
_entry.id   AF-A0A126RG13-F1
#
_cell.length_a   1.000
_cell.length_b   1.000
_cell.length_c   1.000
_cell.angle_alpha   90.00
_cell.angle_beta   90.00
_cell.angle_gamma   90.00
#
_symmetry.space_group_name_H-M   'P 1'
#
loop_
_entity.id
_entity.type
_entity.pdbx_description
1 polymer ?
#
loop_
_entity_poly.entity_id
_entity_poly.type
_entity_poly.pdbx_seq_one_letter_code
_entity_poly.pdbx_strand_id
1 'polypeptide(L)'
;MPQDYREDGQVDLFLPQLTALPLRDQRETMERPFFSLSKRKRLKPIDYVSPDRKVTVHVSANSEYGLATIYDLDILIYCASVLIEHKRRGANDIPQTLNVVPYDMLRTLKREVGGRAYDLLGNALDRLQSTTVKTNIRSGDAVETTFSWIDSYSQLKDRTGNVRGMRITLAKWFYDGVLMEGGVLAIDPAYFSLTGGRERWLYRVARKHAGGAGTDGFAISMPTLFEKSGAEGDYRRFKFEMTKIVRENALPGYALELELRAEAEPFLRMVRRNLTSEPGAPSPALVQTAPTPGRATPSAQDKAIDEPPIAFPEYGHIAHSAFGAIARANLPEPQRDHGMVADDFRSFLRQREIAYDARNITQIFATFCSKQRAAL
;
A
#
# COMPACT_ATOMS: atom_id res chain seq x y z
N MET A 1 55.87 -23.30 18.19
CA MET A 1 55.25 -22.91 16.91
C MET A 1 53.86 -22.37 17.21
N PRO A 2 53.47 -21.24 16.62
CA PRO A 2 52.64 -20.24 17.29
C PRO A 2 51.15 -20.53 17.17
N GLN A 3 50.44 -20.02 18.19
CA GLN A 3 49.02 -20.10 18.42
C GLN A 3 48.33 -19.12 17.45
N ASP A 4 47.60 -19.64 16.46
CA ASP A 4 46.81 -18.88 15.50
C ASP A 4 45.70 -18.10 16.23
N TYR A 5 46.01 -16.88 16.64
CA TYR A 5 45.01 -15.86 16.93
C TYR A 5 44.40 -15.42 15.59
N ARG A 6 43.33 -16.08 15.16
CA ARG A 6 42.48 -15.54 14.09
C ARG A 6 41.78 -14.30 14.61
N GLU A 7 42.01 -13.18 13.94
CA GLU A 7 41.38 -11.90 14.19
C GLU A 7 39.86 -11.96 13.90
N ASP A 8 39.07 -12.44 14.87
CA ASP A 8 37.59 -12.46 14.83
C ASP A 8 36.94 -11.06 15.04
N GLY A 9 37.62 -9.99 14.62
CA GLY A 9 37.21 -8.60 14.87
C GLY A 9 36.93 -7.77 13.63
N GLN A 10 37.31 -8.23 12.43
CA GLN A 10 37.10 -7.45 11.22
C GLN A 10 35.69 -7.70 10.70
N VAL A 11 34.77 -6.78 11.03
CA VAL A 11 33.53 -6.63 10.28
C VAL A 11 33.95 -6.41 8.83
N ASP A 12 33.62 -7.38 7.97
CA ASP A 12 34.05 -7.40 6.57
C ASP A 12 33.75 -6.04 5.94
N LEU A 13 34.81 -5.24 5.70
CA LEU A 13 34.71 -3.85 5.26
C LEU A 13 34.14 -3.73 3.83
N PHE A 14 33.83 -4.87 3.21
CA PHE A 14 33.24 -5.04 1.90
C PHE A 14 31.72 -5.28 1.96
N LEU A 15 31.03 -4.73 2.95
CA LEU A 15 29.59 -4.54 2.79
C LEU A 15 29.39 -3.59 1.61
N PRO A 16 28.70 -4.03 0.53
CA PRO A 16 28.44 -3.16 -0.61
C PRO A 16 27.75 -1.89 -0.11
N GLN A 17 28.04 -0.72 -0.69
CA GLN A 17 27.27 0.49 -0.41
C GLN A 17 25.78 0.20 -0.63
N LEU A 18 25.07 -0.09 0.46
CA LEU A 18 23.68 -0.59 0.53
C LEU A 18 22.66 0.46 0.09
N THR A 19 23.11 1.64 -0.33
CA THR A 19 22.27 2.74 -0.82
C THR A 19 21.47 2.40 -2.08
N ALA A 20 21.79 1.29 -2.77
CA ALA A 20 21.04 0.81 -3.93
C ALA A 20 20.54 -0.64 -3.78
N LEU A 21 20.40 -1.18 -2.56
CA LEU A 21 19.86 -2.53 -2.37
C LEU A 21 18.40 -2.60 -2.87
N PRO A 22 18.10 -3.37 -3.93
CA PRO A 22 16.72 -3.50 -4.40
C PRO A 22 15.89 -4.23 -3.35
N LEU A 23 14.85 -3.57 -2.84
CA LEU A 23 14.07 -4.10 -1.73
C LEU A 23 13.11 -5.20 -2.21
N ARG A 24 13.16 -6.35 -1.53
CA ARG A 24 12.42 -7.57 -1.85
C ARG A 24 11.68 -8.07 -0.62
N ASP A 25 10.38 -8.32 -0.78
CA ASP A 25 9.54 -8.93 0.26
C ASP A 25 9.10 -10.34 -0.19
N GLN A 26 8.93 -11.24 0.77
CA GLN A 26 8.55 -12.63 0.53
C GLN A 26 7.09 -12.72 0.08
N ARG A 27 6.89 -13.25 -1.12
CA ARG A 27 5.61 -13.27 -1.82
C ARG A 27 4.51 -14.07 -1.11
N GLU A 28 4.87 -15.13 -0.39
CA GLU A 28 3.92 -16.00 0.30
C GLU A 28 3.27 -15.35 1.52
N THR A 29 3.93 -14.37 2.13
CA THR A 29 3.47 -13.74 3.38
C THR A 29 2.68 -12.45 3.14
N MET A 30 2.52 -12.03 1.87
CA MET A 30 1.90 -10.76 1.51
C MET A 30 0.36 -10.73 1.64
N GLU A 31 -0.32 -11.86 1.46
CA GLU A 31 -1.79 -11.91 1.38
C GLU A 31 -2.47 -12.59 2.58
N ARG A 32 -1.67 -13.03 3.56
CA ARG A 32 -2.13 -13.82 4.72
C ARG A 32 -1.67 -13.16 6.03
N PRO A 33 -2.40 -13.37 7.13
CA PRO A 33 -2.13 -12.66 8.36
C PRO A 33 -1.05 -13.37 9.18
N PHE A 34 0.19 -12.94 8.99
CA PHE A 34 1.36 -13.46 9.72
C PHE A 34 1.80 -12.56 10.87
N PHE A 35 1.38 -11.30 10.86
CA PHE A 35 1.88 -10.26 11.75
C PHE A 35 0.72 -9.47 12.35
N SER A 36 0.91 -8.95 13.56
CA SER A 36 -0.01 -7.98 14.14
C SER A 36 0.06 -6.65 13.38
N LEU A 37 -1.10 -6.08 13.04
CA LEU A 37 -1.20 -4.78 12.37
C LEU A 37 -1.12 -3.59 13.34
N SER A 38 -1.14 -3.86 14.64
CA SER A 38 -1.05 -2.84 15.70
C SER A 38 0.40 -2.66 16.17
N LYS A 39 0.74 -1.44 16.62
CA LYS A 39 1.99 -1.19 17.35
C LYS A 39 1.93 -1.67 18.80
N ARG A 40 0.73 -1.97 19.31
CA ARG A 40 0.53 -2.47 20.68
C ARG A 40 0.84 -3.96 20.75
N LYS A 41 1.35 -4.38 21.91
CA LYS A 41 1.59 -5.79 22.23
C LYS A 41 0.28 -6.58 22.09
N ARG A 42 0.27 -7.55 21.19
CA ARG A 42 -0.85 -8.48 20.97
C ARG A 42 -0.44 -9.85 21.48
N LEU A 43 -1.22 -10.39 22.42
CA LEU A 43 -1.08 -11.77 22.92
C LEU A 43 -2.09 -12.71 22.28
N LYS A 44 -3.22 -12.18 21.81
CA LYS A 44 -4.26 -12.98 21.14
C LYS A 44 -3.68 -13.56 19.84
N PRO A 45 -3.73 -14.90 19.64
CA PRO A 45 -3.26 -15.53 18.41
C PRO A 45 -3.95 -14.98 17.15
N ILE A 46 -3.34 -15.28 16.01
CA ILE A 46 -3.96 -15.10 14.70
C ILE A 46 -4.29 -16.49 14.17
N ASP A 47 -5.56 -16.72 13.89
CA ASP A 47 -6.06 -17.93 13.23
C ASP A 47 -6.65 -17.55 11.89
N TYR A 48 -6.18 -18.19 10.84
CA TYR A 48 -6.68 -17.99 9.48
C TYR A 48 -6.80 -19.30 8.76
N VAL A 49 -7.95 -19.49 8.12
CA VAL A 49 -8.22 -20.58 7.20
C VAL A 49 -8.62 -19.95 5.88
N SER A 50 -8.01 -20.39 4.79
CA SER A 50 -8.35 -19.89 3.46
C SER A 50 -9.80 -20.25 3.08
N PRO A 51 -10.45 -19.49 2.18
CA PRO A 51 -11.83 -19.78 1.77
C PRO A 51 -12.04 -21.20 1.21
N ASP A 52 -11.01 -21.76 0.56
CA ASP A 52 -10.98 -23.13 0.04
C ASP A 52 -10.58 -24.19 1.08
N ARG A 53 -10.29 -23.78 2.32
CA ARG A 53 -9.88 -24.61 3.47
C ARG A 53 -8.60 -25.42 3.28
N LYS A 54 -7.84 -25.15 2.23
CA LYS A 54 -6.55 -25.83 1.94
C LYS A 54 -5.37 -25.22 2.66
N VAL A 55 -5.49 -23.98 3.12
CA VAL A 55 -4.39 -23.28 3.77
C VAL A 55 -4.78 -22.82 5.15
N THR A 56 -3.99 -23.22 6.13
CA THR A 56 -4.11 -22.81 7.52
C THR A 56 -2.89 -21.99 7.93
N VAL A 57 -3.12 -20.94 8.71
CA VAL A 57 -2.09 -20.13 9.35
C VAL A 57 -2.52 -19.91 10.79
N HIS A 58 -1.71 -20.39 11.73
CA HIS A 58 -1.85 -20.13 13.14
C HIS A 58 -0.57 -19.42 13.64
N VAL A 59 -0.72 -18.25 14.24
CA VAL A 59 0.40 -17.48 14.79
C VAL A 59 0.17 -17.28 16.28
N SER A 60 1.10 -17.79 17.08
CA SER A 60 1.04 -17.70 18.54
C SER A 60 2.11 -16.75 19.09
N ALA A 61 1.73 -16.07 20.17
CA ALA A 61 2.53 -15.05 20.81
C ALA A 61 3.35 -15.63 21.97
N ASN A 62 4.53 -15.07 22.18
CA ASN A 62 5.22 -15.20 23.45
C ASN A 62 4.59 -14.26 24.49
N SER A 63 4.51 -14.69 25.76
CA SER A 63 3.89 -13.93 26.85
C SER A 63 4.64 -12.63 27.18
N GLU A 64 5.97 -12.61 27.05
CA GLU A 64 6.84 -11.47 27.34
C GLU A 64 6.86 -10.47 26.18
N TYR A 65 7.07 -10.95 24.95
CA TYR A 65 7.29 -10.09 23.79
C TYR A 65 6.02 -9.80 22.96
N GLY A 66 5.02 -10.68 23.00
CA GLY A 66 3.85 -10.63 22.12
C GLY A 66 4.12 -11.11 20.70
N LEU A 67 3.15 -10.92 19.81
CA LEU A 67 3.31 -11.21 18.38
C LEU A 67 4.25 -10.22 17.69
N ALA A 68 5.02 -10.73 16.73
CA ALA A 68 5.68 -9.94 15.71
C ALA A 68 4.65 -9.07 14.97
N THR A 69 5.02 -7.81 14.79
CA THR A 69 4.19 -6.80 14.15
C THR A 69 4.59 -6.61 12.70
N ILE A 70 3.71 -6.00 11.90
CA ILE A 70 4.02 -5.67 10.51
C ILE A 70 5.18 -4.67 10.38
N TYR A 71 5.56 -3.98 11.45
CA TYR A 71 6.75 -3.15 11.47
C TYR A 71 8.01 -3.99 11.65
N ASP A 72 7.95 -5.11 12.36
CA ASP A 72 9.11 -6.00 12.54
C ASP A 72 9.46 -6.71 11.23
N LEU A 73 8.46 -6.97 10.38
CA LEU A 73 8.63 -7.47 9.01
C LEU A 73 9.62 -6.66 8.18
N ASP A 74 9.79 -5.35 8.43
CA ASP A 74 10.78 -4.53 7.72
C ASP A 74 12.19 -5.14 7.79
N ILE A 75 12.54 -5.74 8.92
CA ILE A 75 13.84 -6.42 9.11
C ILE A 75 13.94 -7.64 8.19
N LEU A 76 12.86 -8.42 8.09
CA LEU A 76 12.81 -9.58 7.20
C LEU A 76 12.89 -9.17 5.73
N ILE A 77 12.26 -8.05 5.34
CA ILE A 77 12.38 -7.49 3.99
C ILE A 77 13.84 -7.11 3.71
N TYR A 78 14.52 -6.46 4.66
CA TYR A 78 15.96 -6.17 4.51
C TYR A 78 16.77 -7.47 4.33
N CYS A 79 16.56 -8.46 5.20
CA CYS A 79 17.27 -9.74 5.13
C CYS A 79 17.01 -10.47 3.82
N ALA A 80 15.76 -10.53 3.34
CA ALA A 80 15.41 -11.12 2.06
C ALA A 80 16.10 -10.40 0.89
N SER A 81 16.19 -9.07 0.96
CA SER A 81 16.88 -8.27 -0.06
C SER A 81 18.38 -8.59 -0.12
N VAL A 82 19.03 -8.76 1.04
CA VAL A 82 20.44 -9.17 1.13
C VAL A 82 20.65 -10.58 0.57
N LEU A 83 19.79 -11.55 0.92
CA LEU A 83 19.87 -12.91 0.37
C LEU A 83 19.77 -12.93 -1.16
N ILE A 84 18.81 -12.19 -1.71
CA ILE A 84 18.63 -12.09 -3.16
C ILE A 84 19.81 -11.41 -3.84
N GLU A 85 20.44 -10.43 -3.18
CA GLU A 85 21.65 -9.80 -3.69
C GLU A 85 22.85 -10.77 -3.71
N HIS A 86 23.01 -11.62 -2.68
CA HIS A 86 23.99 -12.71 -2.71
C HIS A 86 23.73 -13.67 -3.87
N LYS A 87 22.47 -14.09 -4.06
CA LYS A 87 22.05 -14.95 -5.18
C LYS A 87 22.36 -14.30 -6.53
N ARG A 88 22.05 -13.01 -6.68
CA ARG A 88 22.26 -12.24 -7.92
C ARG A 88 23.73 -12.12 -8.29
N ARG A 89 24.63 -12.03 -7.29
CA ARG A 89 26.08 -11.99 -7.48
C ARG A 89 26.71 -13.34 -7.84
N GLY A 90 25.92 -14.42 -7.83
CA GLY A 90 26.42 -15.76 -8.13
C GLY A 90 27.23 -16.36 -6.98
N ALA A 91 26.94 -16.01 -5.72
CA ALA A 91 27.55 -16.68 -4.58
C ALA A 91 27.16 -18.17 -4.59
N ASN A 92 28.15 -19.07 -4.55
CA ASN A 92 27.94 -20.51 -4.60
C ASN A 92 27.16 -21.05 -3.38
N ASP A 93 27.42 -20.47 -2.20
CA ASP A 93 26.70 -20.78 -0.96
C ASP A 93 26.13 -19.49 -0.39
N ILE A 94 24.81 -19.41 -0.29
CA ILE A 94 24.12 -18.23 0.22
C ILE A 94 23.99 -18.40 1.73
N PRO A 95 24.54 -17.48 2.55
CA PRO A 95 24.56 -17.67 3.98
C PRO A 95 23.14 -17.52 4.58
N GLN A 96 22.74 -18.49 5.41
CA GLN A 96 21.53 -18.38 6.23
C GLN A 96 21.70 -17.38 7.39
N THR A 97 22.95 -17.21 7.87
CA THR A 97 23.33 -16.21 8.87
C THR A 97 23.91 -14.97 8.20
N LEU A 98 23.20 -13.85 8.33
CA LEU A 98 23.58 -12.57 7.75
C LEU A 98 24.35 -11.73 8.76
N ASN A 99 25.49 -11.21 8.34
CA ASN A 99 26.21 -10.16 9.06
C ASN A 99 25.70 -8.80 8.59
N VAL A 100 25.20 -7.99 9.53
CA VAL A 100 24.57 -6.71 9.23
C VAL A 100 25.13 -5.62 10.12
N VAL A 101 25.36 -4.45 9.53
CA VAL A 101 25.61 -3.21 10.27
C VAL A 101 24.26 -2.56 10.61
N PRO A 102 23.89 -2.44 11.90
CA PRO A 102 22.59 -1.90 12.31
C PRO A 102 22.29 -0.50 11.76
N TYR A 103 23.31 0.37 11.70
CA TYR A 103 23.20 1.71 11.13
C TYR A 103 22.68 1.68 9.68
N ASP A 104 23.29 0.84 8.84
CA ASP A 104 22.93 0.73 7.42
C ASP A 104 21.55 0.10 7.23
N MET A 105 21.21 -0.90 8.05
CA MET A 105 19.87 -1.49 8.05
C MET A 105 18.81 -0.43 8.38
N LEU A 106 18.96 0.31 9.49
CA LEU A 106 18.00 1.32 9.90
C LEU A 106 17.85 2.41 8.84
N ARG A 107 18.97 2.87 8.26
CA ARG A 107 18.96 3.88 7.18
C ARG A 107 18.24 3.37 5.93
N THR A 108 18.50 2.12 5.52
CA THR A 108 17.83 1.48 4.38
C THR A 108 16.32 1.37 4.60
N LEU A 109 15.92 1.04 5.83
CA LEU A 109 14.52 0.95 6.25
C LEU A 109 13.86 2.30 6.55
N LYS A 110 14.54 3.42 6.25
CA LYS A 110 14.08 4.80 6.54
C LYS A 110 13.66 5.01 8.00
N ARG A 111 14.33 4.35 8.93
CA ARG A 111 14.13 4.52 10.37
C ARG A 111 15.08 5.57 10.91
N GLU A 112 14.68 6.20 12.01
CA GLU A 112 15.58 7.04 12.79
C GLU A 112 16.78 6.25 13.27
N VAL A 113 17.91 6.92 13.40
CA VAL A 113 19.16 6.33 13.87
C VAL A 113 19.53 6.98 15.21
N GLY A 114 19.84 6.15 16.20
CA GLY A 114 20.22 6.58 17.55
C GLY A 114 20.10 5.44 18.56
N GLY A 115 20.45 5.69 19.82
CA GLY A 115 20.43 4.67 20.88
C GLY A 115 19.07 3.98 21.02
N ARG A 116 17.99 4.77 21.13
CA ARG A 116 16.61 4.25 21.20
C ARG A 116 16.24 3.40 19.99
N ALA A 117 16.73 3.72 18.79
CA ALA A 117 16.42 2.95 17.59
C ALA A 117 17.09 1.57 17.61
N TYR A 118 18.28 1.46 18.20
CA TYR A 118 18.94 0.17 18.42
C TYR A 118 18.23 -0.69 19.48
N ASP A 119 17.72 -0.07 20.55
CA ASP A 119 16.90 -0.79 21.53
C ASP A 119 15.59 -1.30 20.89
N LEU A 120 14.94 -0.48 20.07
CA LEU A 120 13.76 -0.87 19.32
C LEU A 120 14.04 -1.98 18.29
N LEU A 121 15.23 -1.98 17.69
CA LEU A 121 15.69 -3.04 16.80
C LEU A 121 15.86 -4.37 17.56
N GLY A 122 16.49 -4.35 18.74
CA GLY A 122 16.58 -5.52 19.62
C GLY A 122 15.20 -6.09 19.96
N ASN A 123 14.30 -5.24 20.45
CA ASN A 123 12.92 -5.63 20.76
C ASN A 123 12.15 -6.22 19.56
N ALA A 124 12.42 -5.72 18.35
CA ALA A 124 11.82 -6.25 17.13
C ALA A 124 12.36 -7.65 16.80
N LEU A 125 13.67 -7.88 16.97
CA LEU A 125 14.28 -9.19 16.80
C LEU A 125 13.78 -10.19 17.84
N ASP A 126 13.62 -9.77 19.10
CA ASP A 126 13.04 -10.63 20.14
C ASP A 126 11.62 -11.08 19.77
N ARG A 127 10.80 -10.16 19.25
CA ARG A 127 9.46 -10.50 18.73
C ARG A 127 9.51 -11.47 17.54
N LEU A 128 10.43 -11.26 16.60
CA LEU A 128 10.60 -12.14 15.43
C LEU A 128 11.08 -13.55 15.81
N GLN A 129 11.98 -13.66 16.79
CA GLN A 129 12.49 -14.93 17.29
C GLN A 129 11.43 -15.68 18.12
N SER A 130 10.64 -14.96 18.92
CA SER A 130 9.72 -15.56 19.88
C SER A 130 8.31 -15.85 19.32
N THR A 131 7.95 -15.26 18.17
CA THR A 131 6.67 -15.55 17.51
C THR A 131 6.73 -16.90 16.80
N THR A 132 5.79 -17.79 17.11
CA THR A 132 5.69 -19.11 16.48
C THR A 132 4.59 -19.13 15.44
N VAL A 133 4.90 -19.61 14.24
CA VAL A 133 3.97 -19.76 13.12
C VAL A 133 3.80 -21.24 12.84
N LYS A 134 2.55 -21.70 12.72
CA LYS A 134 2.18 -23.02 12.22
C LYS A 134 1.39 -22.87 10.93
N THR A 135 1.80 -23.55 9.87
CA THR A 135 1.14 -23.45 8.56
C THR A 135 1.44 -24.66 7.67
N ASN A 136 0.58 -24.88 6.67
CA ASN A 136 0.72 -25.93 5.67
C ASN A 136 1.05 -25.43 4.25
N ILE A 137 1.34 -24.12 4.08
CA ILE A 137 1.45 -23.44 2.77
C ILE A 137 2.35 -24.14 1.74
N ARG A 138 3.46 -24.73 2.16
CA ARG A 138 4.42 -25.39 1.26
C ARG A 138 4.36 -26.90 1.29
N SER A 139 3.81 -27.45 2.37
CA SER A 139 3.88 -28.86 2.70
C SER A 139 2.58 -29.60 2.36
N GLY A 140 1.53 -28.86 1.99
CA GLY A 140 0.20 -29.40 1.65
C GLY A 140 -0.56 -29.89 2.88
N ASP A 141 -1.75 -30.44 2.68
CA ASP A 141 -2.67 -30.82 3.76
C ASP A 141 -2.12 -31.91 4.70
N ALA A 142 -1.10 -32.65 4.27
CA ALA A 142 -0.57 -33.79 5.02
C ALA A 142 0.47 -33.42 6.09
N VAL A 143 1.13 -32.26 5.99
CA VAL A 143 2.24 -31.89 6.88
C VAL A 143 2.13 -30.43 7.31
N GLU A 144 2.00 -30.20 8.61
CA GLU A 144 2.13 -28.86 9.19
C GLU A 144 3.60 -28.54 9.47
N THR A 145 4.02 -27.33 9.14
CA THR A 145 5.36 -26.82 9.45
C THR A 145 5.25 -25.74 10.52
N THR A 146 6.07 -25.88 11.56
CA THR A 146 6.19 -24.90 12.65
C THR A 146 7.54 -24.19 12.56
N PHE A 147 7.57 -22.86 12.65
CA PHE A 147 8.80 -22.08 12.60
C PHE A 147 8.66 -20.74 13.35
N SER A 148 9.79 -20.14 13.73
CA SER A 148 9.93 -18.72 14.07
C SER A 148 10.46 -17.95 12.86
N TRP A 149 10.44 -16.61 12.85
CA TRP A 149 10.95 -15.86 11.69
C TRP A 149 12.48 -15.86 11.60
N ILE A 150 13.14 -15.85 12.76
CA ILE A 150 14.59 -15.97 12.90
C ILE A 150 14.89 -17.05 13.95
N ASP A 151 15.99 -17.77 13.75
CA ASP A 151 16.44 -18.81 14.69
C ASP A 151 17.22 -18.16 15.85
N SER A 152 18.12 -17.23 15.52
CA SER A 152 18.94 -16.52 16.50
C SER A 152 19.44 -15.18 15.97
N TYR A 153 19.82 -14.29 16.89
CA TYR A 153 20.59 -13.11 16.55
C TYR A 153 21.63 -12.82 17.65
N SER A 154 22.70 -12.13 17.29
CA SER A 154 23.70 -11.65 18.25
C SER A 154 24.19 -10.26 17.88
N GLN A 155 24.49 -9.45 18.89
CA GLN A 155 24.97 -8.09 18.73
C GLN A 155 26.46 -8.03 19.08
N LEU A 156 27.27 -7.50 18.16
CA LEU A 156 28.67 -7.20 18.38
C LEU A 156 28.76 -5.80 19.00
N LYS A 157 29.10 -5.73 20.29
CA LYS A 157 29.27 -4.48 21.02
C LYS A 157 30.76 -4.15 21.15
N ASP A 158 31.11 -2.87 21.02
CA ASP A 158 32.46 -2.40 21.34
C ASP A 158 32.67 -2.29 22.86
N ARG A 159 33.90 -1.98 23.29
CA ARG A 159 34.27 -1.85 24.71
C ARG A 159 33.49 -0.75 25.44
N THR A 160 32.91 0.20 24.70
CA THR A 160 32.05 1.26 25.25
C THR A 160 30.56 0.91 25.21
N GLY A 161 30.21 -0.31 24.76
CA GLY A 161 28.86 -0.86 24.77
C GLY A 161 28.03 -0.56 23.52
N ASN A 162 28.59 0.13 22.51
CA ASN A 162 27.89 0.48 21.29
C ASN A 162 27.83 -0.70 20.33
N VAL A 163 26.67 -0.96 19.74
CA VAL A 163 26.49 -2.01 18.75
C VAL A 163 27.15 -1.62 17.43
N ARG A 164 28.20 -2.36 17.02
CA ARG A 164 28.95 -2.15 15.77
C ARG A 164 28.48 -3.05 14.64
N GLY A 165 27.98 -4.23 14.99
CA GLY A 165 27.52 -5.22 14.03
C GLY A 165 26.50 -6.15 14.68
N MET A 166 25.83 -6.91 13.84
CA MET A 166 24.82 -7.87 14.27
C MET A 166 24.87 -9.08 13.35
N ARG A 167 24.68 -10.27 13.92
CA ARG A 167 24.47 -11.49 13.15
C ARG A 167 23.01 -11.89 13.31
N ILE A 168 22.32 -12.19 12.21
CA ILE A 168 20.94 -12.69 12.21
C ILE A 168 20.92 -14.01 11.46
N THR A 169 20.55 -15.09 12.16
CA THR A 169 20.31 -16.40 11.55
C THR A 169 18.83 -16.52 11.23
N LEU A 170 18.49 -16.55 9.94
CA LEU A 170 17.13 -16.67 9.47
C LEU A 170 16.60 -18.08 9.69
N ALA A 171 15.32 -18.23 10.00
CA ALA A 171 14.74 -19.56 10.08
C ALA A 171 14.71 -20.22 8.70
N LYS A 172 14.96 -21.53 8.67
CA LYS A 172 15.05 -22.30 7.42
C LYS A 172 13.83 -22.09 6.52
N TRP A 173 12.62 -22.08 7.10
CA TRP A 173 11.39 -21.83 6.35
C TRP A 173 11.39 -20.46 5.65
N PHE A 174 11.83 -19.40 6.31
CA PHE A 174 11.90 -18.08 5.69
C PHE A 174 12.97 -18.03 4.60
N TYR A 175 14.17 -18.54 4.92
CA TYR A 175 15.30 -18.62 4.00
C TYR A 175 14.96 -19.36 2.70
N ASP A 176 14.42 -20.58 2.81
CA ASP A 176 14.03 -21.39 1.64
C ASP A 176 12.98 -20.64 0.80
N GLY A 177 12.02 -19.99 1.46
CA GLY A 177 10.96 -19.22 0.79
C GLY A 177 11.43 -18.03 -0.01
N VAL A 178 12.48 -17.36 0.46
CA VAL A 178 13.11 -16.24 -0.25
C VAL A 178 13.87 -16.76 -1.48
N LEU A 179 14.59 -17.87 -1.35
CA LEU A 179 15.43 -18.39 -2.42
C LEU A 179 14.69 -19.18 -3.49
N MET A 180 13.45 -19.61 -3.21
CA MET A 180 12.52 -20.19 -4.17
C MET A 180 12.34 -19.31 -5.41
N GLU A 181 12.16 -19.96 -6.56
CA GLU A 181 11.85 -19.26 -7.80
C GLU A 181 10.52 -18.49 -7.69
N GLY A 182 10.54 -17.19 -8.00
CA GLY A 182 9.37 -16.33 -7.80
C GLY A 182 8.95 -16.13 -6.34
N GLY A 183 9.80 -16.52 -5.37
CA GLY A 183 9.53 -16.44 -3.93
C GLY A 183 9.50 -15.02 -3.37
N VAL A 184 10.04 -14.05 -4.11
CA VAL A 184 10.08 -12.63 -3.71
C VAL A 184 9.45 -11.70 -4.75
N LEU A 185 8.97 -10.55 -4.29
CA LEU A 185 8.53 -9.44 -5.14
C LEU A 185 9.29 -8.16 -4.78
N ALA A 186 9.59 -7.35 -5.80
CA ALA A 186 10.11 -5.99 -5.60
C ALA A 186 9.14 -5.14 -4.78
N ILE A 187 9.63 -4.32 -3.86
CA ILE A 187 8.80 -3.29 -3.22
C ILE A 187 9.36 -1.89 -3.50
N ASP A 188 8.46 -0.92 -3.55
CA ASP A 188 8.79 0.50 -3.65
C ASP A 188 9.42 0.97 -2.32
N PRO A 189 10.59 1.64 -2.34
CA PRO A 189 11.19 2.21 -1.13
C PRO A 189 10.30 3.20 -0.36
N ALA A 190 9.29 3.79 -0.99
CA ALA A 190 8.28 4.62 -0.32
C ALA A 190 7.37 3.82 0.64
N TYR A 191 7.36 2.48 0.54
CA TYR A 191 6.69 1.60 1.51
C TYR A 191 7.06 1.92 2.97
N PHE A 192 8.35 2.16 3.22
CA PHE A 192 8.84 2.42 4.58
C PHE A 192 8.38 3.75 5.17
N SER A 193 7.86 4.65 4.33
CA SER A 193 7.26 5.91 4.76
C SER A 193 5.80 5.76 5.23
N LEU A 194 5.17 4.61 4.97
CA LEU A 194 3.82 4.33 5.49
C LEU A 194 3.87 4.19 7.01
N THR A 195 2.96 4.86 7.72
CA THR A 195 2.95 4.89 9.18
C THR A 195 1.88 3.97 9.78
N GLY A 196 0.81 3.68 9.04
CA GLY A 196 -0.26 2.80 9.45
C GLY A 196 0.02 1.32 9.16
N GLY A 197 -0.27 0.45 10.12
CA GLY A 197 -0.06 -0.99 9.95
C GLY A 197 -1.02 -1.61 8.92
N ARG A 198 -2.25 -1.10 8.86
CA ARG A 198 -3.24 -1.50 7.84
C ARG A 198 -2.85 -1.02 6.44
N GLU A 199 -2.29 0.18 6.31
CA GLU A 199 -1.76 0.70 5.02
C GLU A 199 -0.61 -0.17 4.51
N ARG A 200 0.34 -0.48 5.39
CA ARG A 200 1.48 -1.37 5.09
C ARG A 200 1.01 -2.73 4.64
N TRP A 201 0.03 -3.31 5.33
CA TRP A 201 -0.55 -4.59 4.94
C TRP A 201 -1.24 -4.50 3.57
N LEU A 202 -2.06 -3.47 3.38
CA LEU A 202 -2.81 -3.27 2.14
C LEU A 202 -1.90 -3.07 0.93
N TYR A 203 -0.79 -2.35 1.09
CA TYR A 203 0.25 -2.24 0.07
C TYR A 203 0.78 -3.61 -0.36
N ARG A 204 1.01 -4.53 0.59
CA ARG A 204 1.52 -5.89 0.29
C ARG A 204 0.48 -6.72 -0.47
N VAL A 205 -0.80 -6.61 -0.08
CA VAL A 205 -1.92 -7.24 -0.80
C VAL A 205 -2.00 -6.70 -2.23
N ALA A 206 -1.98 -5.38 -2.40
CA ALA A 206 -1.97 -4.74 -3.72
C ALA A 206 -0.76 -5.20 -4.55
N ARG A 207 0.43 -5.27 -3.93
CA ARG A 207 1.64 -5.71 -4.60
C ARG A 207 1.57 -7.14 -5.10
N LYS A 208 1.00 -8.04 -4.31
CA LYS A 208 0.83 -9.46 -4.63
C LYS A 208 -0.18 -9.68 -5.76
N HIS A 209 -1.33 -9.01 -5.71
CA HIS A 209 -2.46 -9.30 -6.60
C HIS A 209 -2.57 -8.31 -7.77
N ALA A 210 -2.56 -7.01 -7.50
CA ALA A 210 -2.69 -5.98 -8.54
C ALA A 210 -1.39 -5.74 -9.32
N GLY A 211 -0.23 -6.12 -8.76
CA GLY A 211 1.08 -5.86 -9.36
C GLY A 211 1.31 -6.46 -10.76
N GLY A 212 0.57 -7.52 -11.11
CA GLY A 212 0.62 -8.18 -12.43
C GLY A 212 -0.75 -8.29 -13.13
N ALA A 213 -1.80 -7.66 -12.60
CA ALA A 213 -3.18 -7.83 -13.09
C ALA A 213 -3.55 -6.89 -14.25
N GLY A 214 -2.59 -6.14 -14.80
CA GLY A 214 -2.86 -5.19 -15.89
C GLY A 214 -3.69 -3.99 -15.45
N THR A 215 -4.41 -3.40 -16.41
CA THR A 215 -5.22 -2.18 -16.22
C THR A 215 -6.46 -2.41 -15.36
N ASP A 216 -7.01 -3.61 -15.37
CA ASP A 216 -8.24 -3.97 -14.65
C ASP A 216 -8.03 -4.13 -13.14
N GLY A 217 -6.76 -4.21 -12.72
CA GLY A 217 -6.34 -4.34 -11.34
C GLY A 217 -6.90 -5.59 -10.65
N PHE A 218 -7.06 -5.51 -9.34
CA PHE A 218 -7.58 -6.59 -8.52
C PHE A 218 -8.67 -6.07 -7.57
N ALA A 219 -9.81 -6.73 -7.54
CA ALA A 219 -10.89 -6.43 -6.59
C ALA A 219 -11.09 -7.56 -5.60
N ILE A 220 -11.35 -7.19 -4.35
CA ILE A 220 -11.65 -8.12 -3.26
C ILE A 220 -12.77 -7.58 -2.38
N SER A 221 -13.65 -8.46 -1.91
CA SER A 221 -14.73 -8.06 -1.01
C SER A 221 -14.17 -7.58 0.33
N MET A 222 -14.80 -6.57 0.93
CA MET A 222 -14.39 -6.05 2.24
C MET A 222 -14.39 -7.11 3.36
N PRO A 223 -15.34 -8.06 3.43
CA PRO A 223 -15.30 -9.15 4.42
C PRO A 223 -14.09 -10.08 4.24
N THR A 224 -13.78 -10.51 3.02
CA THR A 224 -12.61 -11.38 2.77
C THR A 224 -11.30 -10.64 3.03
N LEU A 225 -11.26 -9.32 2.75
CA LEU A 225 -10.11 -8.48 3.10
C LEU A 225 -9.92 -8.41 4.62
N PHE A 226 -11.01 -8.30 5.39
CA PHE A 226 -10.96 -8.31 6.86
C PHE A 226 -10.38 -9.63 7.38
N GLU A 227 -10.88 -10.77 6.90
CA GLU A 227 -10.38 -12.11 7.28
C GLU A 227 -8.89 -12.27 6.96
N LYS A 228 -8.47 -11.92 5.73
CA LYS A 228 -7.06 -12.00 5.30
C LYS A 228 -6.14 -11.05 6.08
N SER A 229 -6.68 -9.96 6.64
CA SER A 229 -5.88 -8.98 7.39
C SER A 229 -5.49 -9.47 8.79
N GLY A 230 -6.25 -10.39 9.37
CA GLY A 230 -6.08 -10.81 10.77
C GLY A 230 -6.18 -9.65 11.77
N ALA A 231 -6.84 -8.55 11.37
CA ALA A 231 -7.01 -7.36 12.19
C ALA A 231 -7.79 -7.67 13.47
N GLU A 232 -7.39 -7.05 14.58
CA GLU A 232 -8.19 -7.07 15.80
C GLU A 232 -9.30 -6.03 15.74
N GLY A 233 -10.40 -6.32 16.43
CA GLY A 233 -11.56 -5.45 16.57
C GLY A 233 -12.74 -5.87 15.69
N ASP A 234 -13.76 -5.04 15.69
CA ASP A 234 -14.98 -5.22 14.93
C ASP A 234 -14.82 -4.86 13.44
N TYR A 235 -15.56 -5.58 12.60
CA TYR A 235 -15.57 -5.38 11.15
C TYR A 235 -15.96 -3.94 10.76
N ARG A 236 -16.87 -3.30 11.51
CA ARG A 236 -17.32 -1.93 11.25
C ARG A 236 -16.16 -0.94 11.35
N ARG A 237 -15.35 -1.03 12.40
CA ARG A 237 -14.15 -0.21 12.55
C ARG A 237 -13.13 -0.49 11.46
N PHE A 238 -12.92 -1.76 11.10
CA PHE A 238 -12.03 -2.12 10.00
C PHE A 238 -12.46 -1.45 8.69
N LYS A 239 -13.76 -1.54 8.34
CA LYS A 239 -14.35 -0.89 7.16
C LYS A 239 -14.13 0.62 7.18
N PHE A 240 -14.37 1.27 8.32
CA PHE A 240 -14.12 2.72 8.48
C PHE A 240 -12.65 3.09 8.21
N GLU A 241 -11.71 2.34 8.79
CA GLU A 241 -10.27 2.57 8.60
C GLU A 241 -9.83 2.29 7.15
N MET A 242 -10.36 1.24 6.51
CA MET A 242 -10.12 0.97 5.09
C MET A 242 -10.64 2.11 4.21
N THR A 243 -11.86 2.59 4.43
CA THR A 243 -12.42 3.72 3.68
C THR A 243 -11.57 4.98 3.83
N LYS A 244 -11.01 5.23 5.01
CA LYS A 244 -10.07 6.35 5.21
C LYS A 244 -8.81 6.18 4.34
N ILE A 245 -8.20 4.99 4.35
CA ILE A 245 -7.01 4.71 3.53
C ILE A 245 -7.32 4.85 2.03
N VAL A 246 -8.49 4.40 1.59
CA VAL A 246 -8.94 4.56 0.20
C VAL A 246 -9.11 6.04 -0.16
N ARG A 247 -9.73 6.83 0.73
CA ARG A 247 -9.93 8.26 0.52
C ARG A 247 -8.62 9.03 0.42
N GLU A 248 -7.64 8.69 1.25
CA GLU A 248 -6.30 9.28 1.21
C GLU A 248 -5.52 8.82 -0.03
N ASN A 249 -5.77 7.58 -0.50
CA ASN A 249 -5.19 6.98 -1.69
C ASN A 249 -3.67 7.23 -1.80
N ALA A 250 -2.94 7.03 -0.70
CA ALA A 250 -1.53 7.36 -0.59
C ALA A 250 -0.60 6.14 -0.72
N LEU A 251 -1.11 4.98 -1.15
CA LEU A 251 -0.28 3.79 -1.31
C LEU A 251 0.71 3.95 -2.47
N PRO A 252 2.03 3.76 -2.24
CA PRO A 252 3.02 3.88 -3.29
C PRO A 252 2.73 2.95 -4.47
N GLY A 253 2.71 3.50 -5.69
CA GLY A 253 2.51 2.72 -6.91
C GLY A 253 1.13 2.09 -7.10
N TYR A 254 0.16 2.31 -6.19
CA TYR A 254 -1.18 1.73 -6.27
C TYR A 254 -2.27 2.77 -6.05
N ALA A 255 -3.33 2.69 -6.85
CA ALA A 255 -4.57 3.43 -6.68
C ALA A 255 -5.60 2.50 -6.04
N LEU A 256 -6.35 3.03 -5.08
CA LEU A 256 -7.43 2.34 -4.38
C LEU A 256 -8.78 2.96 -4.74
N GLU A 257 -9.79 2.12 -4.92
CA GLU A 257 -11.16 2.54 -5.17
C GLU A 257 -12.14 1.63 -4.43
N LEU A 258 -13.22 2.20 -3.89
CA LEU A 258 -14.32 1.44 -3.30
C LEU A 258 -15.44 1.29 -4.33
N GLU A 259 -15.69 0.05 -4.73
CA GLU A 259 -16.83 -0.31 -5.56
C GLU A 259 -18.03 -0.60 -4.67
N LEU A 260 -18.98 0.34 -4.64
CA LEU A 260 -20.27 0.14 -3.99
C LEU A 260 -21.17 -0.70 -4.89
N ARG A 261 -21.84 -1.69 -4.32
CA ARG A 261 -22.87 -2.49 -4.99
C ARG A 261 -24.17 -2.32 -4.22
N ALA A 262 -25.28 -2.16 -4.94
CA ALA A 262 -26.59 -2.05 -4.32
C ALA A 262 -26.82 -3.27 -3.41
N GLU A 263 -27.16 -3.01 -2.14
CA GLU A 263 -27.49 -4.03 -1.12
C GLU A 263 -26.40 -5.06 -0.78
N ALA A 264 -25.14 -4.84 -1.19
CA ALA A 264 -24.03 -5.75 -0.91
C ALA A 264 -22.84 -5.06 -0.23
N GLU A 265 -21.98 -5.87 0.39
CA GLU A 265 -20.71 -5.37 0.94
C GLU A 265 -19.81 -4.82 -0.17
N PRO A 266 -19.12 -3.69 0.06
CA PRO A 266 -18.31 -3.06 -0.96
C PRO A 266 -17.09 -3.90 -1.30
N PHE A 267 -16.62 -3.71 -2.53
CA PHE A 267 -15.36 -4.28 -2.98
C PHE A 267 -14.28 -3.19 -2.94
N LEU A 268 -13.06 -3.60 -2.61
CA LEU A 268 -11.88 -2.77 -2.71
C LEU A 268 -11.15 -3.14 -4.00
N ARG A 269 -11.11 -2.21 -4.95
CA ARG A 269 -10.31 -2.28 -6.17
C ARG A 269 -8.93 -1.68 -5.91
N MET A 270 -7.90 -2.40 -6.35
CA MET A 270 -6.50 -2.01 -6.32
C MET A 270 -5.95 -2.03 -7.73
N VAL A 271 -5.45 -0.91 -8.24
CA VAL A 271 -4.89 -0.79 -9.59
C VAL A 271 -3.46 -0.27 -9.48
N ARG A 272 -2.54 -0.83 -10.27
CA ARG A 272 -1.17 -0.31 -10.33
C ARG A 272 -1.18 1.06 -11.02
N ARG A 273 -0.56 2.06 -10.40
CA ARG A 273 -0.33 3.36 -11.07
C ARG A 273 0.66 3.14 -12.21
N ASN A 274 0.33 3.63 -13.40
CA ASN A 274 1.27 3.63 -14.51
C ASN A 274 2.46 4.51 -14.14
N LEU A 275 3.68 3.98 -14.24
CA LEU A 275 4.93 4.69 -13.88
C LEU A 275 5.36 5.75 -14.92
N THR A 276 4.45 6.23 -15.77
CA THR A 276 4.69 7.27 -16.79
C THR A 276 4.15 8.65 -16.42
N SER A 277 3.72 8.87 -15.19
CA SER A 277 3.38 10.21 -14.69
C SER A 277 4.52 10.73 -13.81
N GLU A 278 5.21 11.77 -14.29
CA GLU A 278 6.03 12.66 -13.46
C GLU A 278 5.27 13.07 -12.18
N PRO A 279 5.96 13.42 -11.07
CA PRO A 279 5.30 13.96 -9.89
C PRO A 279 4.71 15.33 -10.24
N GLY A 280 3.45 15.34 -10.65
CA GLY A 280 2.68 16.55 -10.96
C GLY A 280 2.02 16.58 -12.34
N ALA A 281 1.34 15.52 -12.79
CA ALA A 281 0.29 15.64 -13.81
C ALA A 281 -0.60 14.37 -13.83
N PRO A 282 -1.91 14.51 -14.10
CA PRO A 282 -2.82 13.37 -14.23
C PRO A 282 -2.43 12.48 -15.42
N SER A 283 -2.60 11.17 -15.24
CA SER A 283 -2.21 10.08 -16.15
C SER A 283 -2.73 10.28 -17.59
N PRO A 284 -1.89 10.11 -18.64
CA PRO A 284 -2.31 10.21 -20.04
C PRO A 284 -2.85 8.87 -20.59
N ALA A 285 -3.94 8.91 -21.35
CA ALA A 285 -4.44 7.78 -22.15
C ALA A 285 -3.79 7.75 -23.54
N LEU A 286 -3.69 6.53 -24.10
CA LEU A 286 -3.04 6.13 -25.36
C LEU A 286 -3.62 6.81 -26.61
N VAL A 287 -2.78 6.98 -27.63
CA VAL A 287 -3.12 7.41 -29.00
C VAL A 287 -3.14 6.18 -29.92
N GLN A 288 -4.21 5.96 -30.70
CA GLN A 288 -4.15 5.21 -31.97
C GLN A 288 -4.33 6.17 -33.17
N THR A 289 -3.60 5.84 -34.25
CA THR A 289 -3.38 6.62 -35.48
C THR A 289 -4.50 6.47 -36.51
N ALA A 290 -4.95 7.58 -37.12
CA ALA A 290 -5.83 7.58 -38.32
C ALA A 290 -5.04 7.27 -39.62
N PRO A 291 -5.62 6.59 -40.63
CA PRO A 291 -5.09 6.56 -42.00
C PRO A 291 -5.67 7.69 -42.87
N THR A 292 -4.83 8.32 -43.69
CA THR A 292 -5.23 9.17 -44.83
C THR A 292 -4.48 8.70 -46.07
N PRO A 293 -5.14 8.38 -47.20
CA PRO A 293 -4.44 8.32 -48.48
C PRO A 293 -4.44 9.71 -49.13
N GLY A 294 -3.26 10.35 -49.08
CA GLY A 294 -2.80 11.40 -49.99
C GLY A 294 -3.18 12.83 -49.56
N ARG A 295 -2.29 13.68 -49.04
CA ARG A 295 -0.82 13.68 -49.11
C ARG A 295 -0.28 14.55 -47.95
N ALA A 296 0.69 14.01 -47.21
CA ALA A 296 1.61 14.62 -46.20
C ALA A 296 1.22 14.63 -44.68
N THR A 297 1.45 13.49 -44.00
CA THR A 297 2.03 13.25 -42.62
C THR A 297 1.36 13.83 -41.32
N PRO A 298 1.43 13.14 -40.13
CA PRO A 298 0.24 12.77 -39.32
C PRO A 298 0.22 13.21 -37.81
N SER A 299 -0.98 13.38 -37.20
CA SER A 299 -1.17 13.46 -35.72
C SER A 299 -2.59 13.06 -35.22
N ALA A 300 -2.64 11.99 -34.40
CA ALA A 300 -3.61 11.55 -33.36
C ALA A 300 -5.07 12.09 -33.29
N GLN A 301 -6.05 11.18 -33.35
CA GLN A 301 -7.40 11.31 -32.75
C GLN A 301 -7.83 9.97 -32.14
N ASP A 302 -8.24 9.96 -30.86
CA ASP A 302 -9.18 8.99 -30.29
C ASP A 302 -10.52 9.69 -30.04
N LYS A 303 -11.62 9.03 -30.41
CA LYS A 303 -13.01 9.49 -30.30
C LYS A 303 -13.53 9.37 -28.85
N ALA A 304 -14.22 10.41 -28.38
CA ALA A 304 -15.07 10.39 -27.21
C ALA A 304 -16.39 9.63 -27.48
N ILE A 305 -16.93 8.97 -26.44
CA ILE A 305 -18.33 8.53 -26.35
C ILE A 305 -19.17 9.77 -25.99
N ASP A 306 -20.27 9.92 -26.72
CA ASP A 306 -21.20 11.05 -26.74
C ASP A 306 -22.18 10.96 -25.54
N GLU A 307 -22.01 11.83 -24.54
CA GLU A 307 -23.05 12.15 -23.54
C GLU A 307 -23.63 13.53 -23.91
N PRO A 308 -24.96 13.70 -24.00
CA PRO A 308 -25.54 14.93 -24.53
C PRO A 308 -25.22 16.12 -23.61
N PRO A 309 -24.89 17.30 -24.18
CA PRO A 309 -24.49 18.46 -23.39
C PRO A 309 -25.66 18.97 -22.53
N ILE A 310 -25.48 18.96 -21.20
CA ILE A 310 -26.43 19.55 -20.25
C ILE A 310 -26.32 21.07 -20.33
N ALA A 311 -27.25 21.72 -21.03
CA ALA A 311 -27.36 23.17 -21.13
C ALA A 311 -28.27 23.77 -20.04
N PHE A 312 -27.95 24.96 -19.56
CA PHE A 312 -28.79 25.70 -18.62
C PHE A 312 -30.07 26.20 -19.31
N PRO A 313 -31.28 26.02 -18.72
CA PRO A 313 -32.53 26.42 -19.36
C PRO A 313 -32.61 27.93 -19.63
N GLU A 314 -32.80 28.32 -20.89
CA GLU A 314 -32.89 29.72 -21.32
C GLU A 314 -34.12 30.44 -20.73
N TYR A 315 -35.18 29.71 -20.39
CA TYR A 315 -36.42 30.21 -19.79
C TYR A 315 -37.01 29.23 -18.77
N GLY A 316 -37.88 29.73 -17.90
CA GLY A 316 -38.65 28.93 -16.95
C GLY A 316 -37.96 28.65 -15.61
N HIS A 317 -38.64 27.90 -14.75
CA HIS A 317 -38.23 27.63 -13.38
C HIS A 317 -37.32 26.40 -13.28
N ILE A 318 -36.24 26.46 -12.51
CA ILE A 318 -35.23 25.39 -12.49
C ILE A 318 -35.45 24.32 -11.42
N ALA A 319 -36.44 24.45 -10.52
CA ALA A 319 -36.58 23.54 -9.37
C ALA A 319 -36.67 22.04 -9.72
N HIS A 320 -37.25 21.70 -10.87
CA HIS A 320 -37.40 20.32 -11.35
C HIS A 320 -36.38 19.94 -12.44
N SER A 321 -35.27 20.68 -12.56
CA SER A 321 -34.17 20.39 -13.48
C SER A 321 -32.91 19.90 -12.74
N ALA A 322 -31.91 19.43 -13.49
CA ALA A 322 -30.58 19.12 -12.96
C ALA A 322 -29.96 20.32 -12.21
N PHE A 323 -30.23 21.55 -12.68
CA PHE A 323 -29.79 22.77 -12.00
C PHE A 323 -30.58 23.06 -10.72
N GLY A 324 -31.84 22.63 -10.61
CA GLY A 324 -32.60 22.71 -9.36
C GLY A 324 -31.97 21.87 -8.24
N ALA A 325 -31.41 20.70 -8.57
CA ALA A 325 -30.66 19.89 -7.62
C ALA A 325 -29.36 20.59 -7.18
N ILE A 326 -28.65 21.22 -8.11
CA ILE A 326 -27.43 22.00 -7.81
C ILE A 326 -27.76 23.22 -6.95
N ALA A 327 -28.87 23.92 -7.22
CA ALA A 327 -29.32 25.06 -6.43
C ALA A 327 -29.62 24.68 -4.98
N ARG A 328 -30.37 23.59 -4.75
CA ARG A 328 -30.66 23.09 -3.39
C ARG A 328 -29.42 22.71 -2.59
N ALA A 329 -28.37 22.23 -3.28
CA ALA A 329 -27.13 21.82 -2.64
C ALA A 329 -26.18 22.99 -2.30
N ASN A 330 -26.34 24.16 -2.94
CA ASN A 330 -25.36 25.24 -2.86
C ASN A 330 -25.93 26.60 -2.41
N LEU A 331 -27.26 26.80 -2.38
CA LEU A 331 -27.87 28.02 -1.88
C LEU A 331 -27.89 28.03 -0.33
N PRO A 332 -27.62 29.19 0.30
CA PRO A 332 -27.73 29.33 1.76
C PRO A 332 -29.20 29.27 2.23
N GLU A 333 -29.42 28.79 3.45
CA GLU A 333 -30.75 28.77 4.09
C GLU A 333 -31.06 30.11 4.80
N PRO A 334 -32.32 30.60 4.77
CA PRO A 334 -33.44 30.09 3.98
C PRO A 334 -33.22 30.30 2.47
N GLN A 335 -33.55 29.28 1.68
CA GLN A 335 -33.27 29.27 0.24
C GLN A 335 -34.13 30.29 -0.49
N ARG A 336 -33.50 31.12 -1.34
CA ARG A 336 -34.20 32.01 -2.26
C ARG A 336 -35.00 31.21 -3.29
N ASP A 337 -36.07 31.83 -3.80
CA ASP A 337 -36.89 31.25 -4.87
C ASP A 337 -36.03 30.85 -6.08
N HIS A 338 -36.20 29.61 -6.55
CA HIS A 338 -35.35 29.05 -7.60
C HIS A 338 -35.61 29.69 -8.97
N GLY A 339 -36.78 30.31 -9.18
CA GLY A 339 -37.08 31.11 -10.37
C GLY A 339 -36.26 32.39 -10.40
N MET A 340 -36.24 33.12 -9.27
CA MET A 340 -35.42 34.33 -9.14
C MET A 340 -33.92 34.03 -9.30
N VAL A 341 -33.42 32.94 -8.71
CA VAL A 341 -32.01 32.53 -8.85
C VAL A 341 -31.68 32.17 -10.30
N ALA A 342 -32.61 31.55 -11.03
CA ALA A 342 -32.42 31.24 -12.45
C ALA A 342 -32.33 32.51 -13.31
N ASP A 343 -33.18 33.51 -13.05
CA ASP A 343 -33.16 34.78 -13.78
C ASP A 343 -31.91 35.63 -13.48
N ASP A 344 -31.48 35.64 -12.21
CA ASP A 344 -30.21 36.25 -11.79
C ASP A 344 -29.03 35.57 -12.51
N PHE A 345 -29.05 34.24 -12.63
CA PHE A 345 -27.99 33.50 -13.32
C PHE A 345 -27.98 33.73 -14.83
N ARG A 346 -29.15 33.80 -15.49
CA ARG A 346 -29.25 34.17 -16.91
C ARG A 346 -28.65 35.54 -17.18
N SER A 347 -28.92 36.49 -16.27
CA SER A 347 -28.35 37.84 -16.36
C SER A 347 -26.83 37.84 -16.18
N PHE A 348 -26.31 37.00 -15.27
CA PHE A 348 -24.87 36.78 -15.08
C PHE A 348 -24.20 36.19 -16.33
N LEU A 349 -24.81 35.19 -16.97
CA LEU A 349 -24.28 34.57 -18.19
C LEU A 349 -24.23 35.58 -19.34
N ARG A 350 -25.28 36.40 -19.51
CA ARG A 350 -25.30 37.49 -20.50
C ARG A 350 -24.22 38.54 -20.26
N GLN A 351 -24.01 38.94 -19.00
CA GLN A 351 -23.00 39.95 -18.66
C GLN A 351 -21.56 39.46 -18.88
N ARG A 352 -21.33 38.15 -18.75
CA ARG A 352 -20.01 37.51 -18.88
C ARG A 352 -19.76 36.87 -20.24
N GLU A 353 -20.71 36.99 -21.17
CA GLU A 353 -20.68 36.37 -22.51
C GLU A 353 -20.43 34.85 -22.45
N ILE A 354 -21.01 34.17 -21.45
CA ILE A 354 -20.88 32.72 -21.26
C ILE A 354 -22.08 32.03 -21.92
N ALA A 355 -21.81 31.05 -22.78
CA ALA A 355 -22.86 30.26 -23.43
C ALA A 355 -23.63 29.36 -22.42
N TYR A 356 -24.93 29.18 -22.63
CA TYR A 356 -25.78 28.36 -21.76
C TYR A 356 -25.42 26.87 -21.79
N ASP A 357 -24.70 26.42 -22.82
CA ASP A 357 -24.19 25.06 -23.02
C ASP A 357 -22.69 24.94 -22.75
N ALA A 358 -22.09 25.92 -22.08
CA ALA A 358 -20.67 25.88 -21.72
C ALA A 358 -20.35 24.57 -20.99
N ARG A 359 -19.22 23.93 -21.33
CA ARG A 359 -18.82 22.62 -20.78
C ARG A 359 -18.75 22.58 -19.25
N ASN A 360 -18.58 23.73 -18.61
CA ASN A 360 -18.50 23.91 -17.16
C ASN A 360 -19.73 24.65 -16.57
N ILE A 361 -20.85 24.73 -17.29
CA ILE A 361 -22.02 25.52 -16.88
C ILE A 361 -22.59 25.10 -15.52
N THR A 362 -22.58 23.80 -15.21
CA THR A 362 -23.01 23.25 -13.92
C THR A 362 -22.11 23.70 -12.77
N GLN A 363 -20.79 23.77 -13.01
CA GLN A 363 -19.80 24.25 -12.04
C GLN A 363 -19.89 25.77 -11.84
N ILE A 364 -20.09 26.51 -12.93
CA ILE A 364 -20.30 27.97 -12.89
C ILE A 364 -21.58 28.26 -12.08
N PHE A 365 -22.65 27.49 -12.30
CA PHE A 365 -23.91 27.64 -11.57
C PHE A 365 -23.78 27.30 -10.08
N ALA A 366 -23.10 26.21 -9.72
CA ALA A 366 -22.84 25.86 -8.32
C ALA A 366 -22.07 26.97 -7.59
N THR A 367 -21.06 27.53 -8.25
CA THR A 367 -20.25 28.65 -7.72
C THR A 367 -21.05 29.95 -7.61
N PHE A 368 -22.02 30.16 -8.51
CA PHE A 368 -22.93 31.29 -8.45
C PHE A 368 -23.90 31.18 -7.27
N CYS A 369 -24.50 30.00 -7.07
CA CYS A 369 -25.41 29.72 -5.96
C CYS A 369 -24.74 29.92 -4.59
N SER A 370 -23.48 29.48 -4.42
CA SER A 370 -22.76 29.64 -3.15
C SER A 370 -22.39 31.08 -2.79
N LYS A 371 -22.45 32.00 -3.76
CA LYS A 371 -22.17 33.43 -3.57
C LYS A 371 -23.43 34.29 -3.42
N GLN A 372 -24.61 33.67 -3.51
CA GLN A 372 -25.89 34.35 -3.32
C GLN A 372 -26.15 34.64 -1.83
N ARG A 373 -26.88 35.71 -1.53
CA ARG A 373 -27.34 36.00 -0.16
C ARG A 373 -28.54 35.12 0.19
N ALA A 374 -28.70 34.79 1.47
CA ALA A 374 -29.88 34.10 1.96
C ALA A 374 -31.15 34.94 1.74
N ALA A 375 -32.31 34.30 1.65
CA ALA A 375 -33.59 35.01 1.61
C ALA A 375 -33.80 35.79 2.93
N LEU A 376 -34.40 36.98 2.83
CA LEU A 376 -34.81 37.78 3.99
C LEU A 376 -36.08 37.22 4.62
#